data_AF-A0A3M6AM99-F1
#
_entry.id   AF-A0A3M6AM99-F1
#
_cell.length_a   1.000
_cell.length_b   1.000
_cell.length_c   1.000
_cell.angle_alpha   90.00
_cell.angle_beta   90.00
_cell.angle_gamma   90.00
#
_symmetry.space_group_name_H-M   'P 1'
#
loop_
_entity.id
_entity.type
_entity.pdbx_description
1 polymer ?
#
loop_
_entity_poly.entity_id
_entity_poly.type
_entity_poly.pdbx_seq_one_letter_code
_entity_poly.pdbx_strand_id
1 'polypeptide(L)'
;WQLVARQASIVAPENALKWQTVHPEPELYNFAPADAIAGFAKAHEQRMRGHTFCWHRSLPDWVHQTVTPKNAEAVLTAHISTVASHYRGLISAWDVVNEAIQLEDGQPDGLRNSFWYQMLGPRYLDIAFKAAHKADPDALLCYNDYGLEKDTHYGESKRTAARAQAARHSDTRFGHSVTSACRRHIWSGPFPLYSCSA
;
A
#
# COMPACT_ATOMS: atom_id res chain seq x y z
N TRP A 1 -22.55 4.08 -10.67
CA TRP A 1 -22.57 4.06 -9.19
C TRP A 1 -23.67 3.16 -8.58
N GLN A 2 -24.89 3.06 -9.13
CA GLN A 2 -25.96 2.26 -8.50
C GLN A 2 -25.64 0.77 -8.28
N LEU A 3 -24.94 0.11 -9.21
CA LEU A 3 -24.51 -1.29 -9.02
C LEU A 3 -23.50 -1.41 -7.88
N VAL A 4 -22.49 -0.52 -7.85
CA VAL A 4 -21.49 -0.46 -6.78
C VAL A 4 -22.17 -0.26 -5.43
N ALA A 5 -23.10 0.69 -5.32
CA ALA A 5 -23.84 0.96 -4.08
C ALA A 5 -24.60 -0.26 -3.54
N ARG A 6 -25.14 -1.10 -4.44
CA ARG A 6 -25.97 -2.26 -4.05
C ARG A 6 -25.17 -3.55 -3.83
N GLN A 7 -24.02 -3.69 -4.49
CA GLN A 7 -23.35 -4.99 -4.60
C GLN A 7 -21.93 -5.01 -4.03
N ALA A 8 -21.33 -3.84 -3.76
CA ALA A 8 -20.02 -3.77 -3.12
C ALA A 8 -20.17 -3.47 -1.62
N SER A 9 -19.29 -4.06 -0.83
CA SER A 9 -19.10 -3.70 0.59
C SER A 9 -17.80 -2.93 0.84
N ILE A 10 -16.94 -2.84 -0.18
CA ILE A 10 -15.68 -2.12 -0.16
C ILE A 10 -15.43 -1.51 -1.54
N VAL A 11 -14.91 -0.28 -1.55
CA VAL A 11 -14.46 0.40 -2.77
C VAL A 11 -12.98 0.73 -2.69
N ALA A 12 -12.30 0.68 -3.83
CA ALA A 12 -10.91 1.10 -3.98
C ALA A 12 -10.83 2.09 -5.14
N PRO A 13 -10.28 3.30 -4.95
CA PRO A 13 -10.08 4.23 -6.06
C PRO A 13 -9.10 3.67 -7.07
N GLU A 14 -9.52 3.55 -8.33
CA GLU A 14 -8.67 3.02 -9.40
C GLU A 14 -7.43 3.88 -9.63
N ASN A 15 -7.59 5.21 -9.62
CA ASN A 15 -6.52 6.17 -9.92
C ASN A 15 -6.45 7.37 -8.97
N ALA A 16 -7.52 7.66 -8.22
CA ALA A 16 -7.61 8.90 -7.44
C ALA A 16 -6.61 9.00 -6.28
N LEU A 17 -6.14 7.86 -5.77
CA LEU A 17 -5.14 7.79 -4.69
C LEU A 17 -3.73 7.42 -5.18
N LYS A 18 -3.52 7.30 -6.50
CA LYS A 18 -2.17 7.14 -7.05
C LYS A 18 -1.41 8.45 -6.91
N TRP A 19 -0.09 8.38 -6.70
CA TRP A 19 0.75 9.53 -6.37
C TRP A 19 0.58 10.69 -7.36
N GLN A 20 0.63 10.43 -8.68
CA GLN A 20 0.47 11.47 -9.70
C GLN A 20 -0.84 12.25 -9.58
N THR A 21 -1.90 11.63 -9.06
CA THR A 21 -3.23 12.24 -8.96
C THR A 21 -3.36 13.01 -7.65
N VAL A 22 -2.94 12.40 -6.54
CA VAL A 22 -3.15 12.97 -5.20
C VAL A 22 -2.09 13.98 -4.81
N HIS A 23 -0.88 13.90 -5.39
CA HIS A 23 0.25 14.79 -5.10
C HIS A 23 0.97 15.20 -6.40
N PRO A 24 0.27 15.90 -7.32
CA PRO A 24 0.74 16.20 -8.67
C PRO A 24 1.90 17.20 -8.74
N GLU A 25 2.06 18.07 -7.73
CA GLU A 25 3.11 19.08 -7.64
C GLU A 25 3.70 19.11 -6.21
N PRO A 26 4.94 19.60 -6.00
CA PRO A 26 5.61 19.50 -4.70
C PRO A 26 4.85 20.08 -3.50
N GLU A 27 4.09 21.16 -3.72
CA GLU A 27 3.36 21.88 -2.66
C GLU A 27 1.83 21.75 -2.81
N LEU A 28 1.35 20.87 -3.70
CA LEU A 28 -0.07 20.73 -4.02
C LEU A 28 -0.54 19.28 -3.84
N TYR A 29 -1.50 19.09 -2.94
CA TYR A 29 -2.28 17.86 -2.85
C TYR A 29 -3.68 18.07 -3.45
N ASN A 30 -4.09 17.13 -4.30
CA ASN A 30 -5.41 17.12 -4.92
C ASN A 30 -6.23 15.93 -4.42
N PHE A 31 -6.89 16.11 -3.27
CA PHE A 31 -7.74 15.09 -2.66
C PHE A 31 -9.14 15.00 -3.28
N ALA A 32 -9.58 16.01 -4.04
CA ALA A 32 -10.97 16.12 -4.49
C ALA A 32 -11.52 14.86 -5.21
N PRO A 33 -10.78 14.21 -6.14
CA PRO A 33 -11.28 13.00 -6.79
C PRO A 33 -11.45 11.82 -5.83
N ALA A 34 -10.53 11.66 -4.86
CA ALA A 34 -10.59 10.58 -3.88
C ALA A 34 -11.61 10.88 -2.77
N ASP A 35 -11.80 12.15 -2.41
CA ASP A 35 -12.83 12.61 -1.46
C ASP A 35 -14.25 12.39 -2.00
N ALA A 36 -14.46 12.53 -3.31
CA ALA A 36 -15.74 12.19 -3.93
C ALA A 36 -16.07 10.70 -3.77
N ILE A 37 -15.07 9.82 -3.92
CA ILE A 37 -15.24 8.36 -3.74
C ILE A 37 -15.43 8.02 -2.26
N ALA A 38 -14.69 8.66 -1.37
CA ALA A 38 -14.86 8.56 0.08
C ALA A 38 -16.28 8.97 0.52
N GLY A 39 -16.79 10.08 -0.01
CA GLY A 39 -18.15 10.55 0.24
C GLY A 39 -19.20 9.56 -0.24
N PHE A 40 -19.01 8.97 -1.44
CA PHE A 40 -19.86 7.89 -1.95
C PHE A 40 -19.83 6.66 -1.02
N ALA A 41 -18.63 6.21 -0.62
CA ALA A 41 -18.49 5.06 0.27
C ALA A 41 -19.20 5.29 1.60
N LYS A 42 -19.02 6.48 2.20
CA LYS A 42 -19.69 6.88 3.44
C LYS A 42 -21.21 6.92 3.30
N ALA A 43 -21.73 7.49 2.21
CA ALA A 43 -23.17 7.60 1.97
C ALA A 43 -23.86 6.24 1.76
N HIS A 44 -23.10 5.19 1.43
CA HIS A 44 -23.60 3.85 1.21
C HIS A 44 -23.10 2.83 2.25
N GLU A 45 -22.53 3.31 3.37
CA GLU A 45 -22.00 2.45 4.45
C GLU A 45 -20.96 1.43 3.96
N GLN A 46 -20.21 1.79 2.92
CA GLN A 46 -19.16 0.96 2.33
C GLN A 46 -17.81 1.29 2.95
N ARG A 47 -16.97 0.26 3.09
CA ARG A 47 -15.57 0.45 3.47
C ARG A 47 -14.77 0.98 2.29
N MET A 48 -13.61 1.57 2.58
CA MET A 48 -12.65 1.99 1.57
C MET A 48 -11.31 1.29 1.79
N ARG A 49 -10.68 0.85 0.69
CA ARG A 49 -9.27 0.45 0.62
C ARG A 49 -8.49 1.57 -0.06
N GLY A 50 -7.40 1.99 0.56
CA GLY A 50 -6.47 2.94 -0.02
C GLY A 50 -5.47 2.26 -0.94
N HIS A 51 -5.36 2.72 -2.18
CA HIS A 51 -4.48 2.16 -3.20
C HIS A 51 -3.88 3.29 -4.03
N THR A 52 -2.61 3.67 -3.86
CA THR A 52 -1.53 3.08 -3.04
C THR A 52 -0.49 4.16 -2.76
N PHE A 53 0.32 4.05 -1.71
CA PHE A 53 1.37 5.03 -1.44
C PHE A 53 2.60 4.86 -2.33
N CYS A 54 3.19 3.67 -2.38
CA CYS A 54 4.44 3.42 -3.07
C CYS A 54 4.21 2.48 -4.24
N TRP A 55 4.27 3.01 -5.46
CA TRP A 55 4.23 2.19 -6.68
C TRP A 55 5.31 2.63 -7.64
N HIS A 56 5.78 1.70 -8.47
CA HIS A 56 6.79 1.97 -9.48
C HIS A 56 6.23 2.73 -10.69
N ARG A 57 4.91 2.82 -10.81
CA ARG A 57 4.21 3.61 -11.83
C ARG A 57 3.54 4.80 -11.19
N SER A 58 3.12 5.74 -12.02
CA SER A 58 2.26 6.84 -11.61
C SER A 58 2.92 7.77 -10.58
N LEU A 59 4.25 7.94 -10.70
CA LEU A 59 4.98 8.99 -10.01
C LEU A 59 4.92 10.27 -10.87
N PRO A 60 4.65 11.43 -10.27
CA PRO A 60 4.64 12.70 -10.99
C PRO A 60 6.07 13.13 -11.36
N ASP A 61 6.20 13.89 -12.44
CA ASP A 61 7.51 14.30 -12.99
C ASP A 61 8.38 15.04 -11.98
N TRP A 62 7.78 15.85 -11.09
CA TRP A 62 8.54 16.59 -10.08
C TRP A 62 9.30 15.65 -9.12
N VAL A 63 8.78 14.45 -8.84
CA VAL A 63 9.47 13.46 -8.02
C VAL A 63 10.75 13.02 -8.74
N HIS A 64 10.64 12.68 -10.02
CA HIS A 64 11.79 12.28 -10.83
C HIS A 64 12.84 13.39 -10.98
N GLN A 65 12.42 14.66 -10.99
CA GLN A 65 13.29 15.81 -11.21
C GLN A 65 13.98 16.31 -9.94
N THR A 66 13.35 16.16 -8.77
CA THR A 66 13.78 16.84 -7.53
C THR A 66 14.19 15.89 -6.41
N VAL A 67 13.77 14.63 -6.47
CA VAL A 67 14.09 13.63 -5.44
C VAL A 67 15.43 12.97 -5.73
N THR A 68 16.26 12.92 -4.70
CA THR A 68 17.62 12.40 -4.67
C THR A 68 17.75 11.44 -3.48
N PRO A 69 18.81 10.60 -3.42
CA PRO A 69 19.03 9.74 -2.26
C PRO A 69 19.11 10.49 -0.91
N LYS A 70 19.46 11.79 -0.92
CA LYS A 70 19.56 12.61 0.30
C LYS A 70 18.21 13.04 0.87
N ASN A 71 17.20 13.27 0.04
CA ASN A 71 15.88 13.75 0.46
C ASN A 71 14.75 12.73 0.25
N ALA A 72 15.02 11.59 -0.41
CA ALA A 72 14.00 10.60 -0.76
C ALA A 72 13.21 10.07 0.43
N GLU A 73 13.85 9.81 1.57
CA GLU A 73 13.15 9.35 2.77
C GLU A 73 12.19 10.41 3.30
N ALA A 74 12.63 11.67 3.35
CA ALA A 74 11.78 12.78 3.80
C ALA A 74 10.58 12.98 2.87
N VAL A 75 10.78 12.94 1.55
CA VAL A 75 9.69 13.09 0.58
C VAL A 75 8.71 11.93 0.64
N LEU A 76 9.21 10.69 0.73
CA LEU A 76 8.37 9.50 0.85
C LEU A 76 7.52 9.51 2.12
N THR A 77 8.16 9.77 3.26
CA THR A 77 7.48 9.80 4.56
C THR A 77 6.49 10.97 4.66
N ALA A 78 6.81 12.14 4.09
CA ALA A 78 5.88 13.27 4.03
C ALA A 78 4.64 12.94 3.20
N HIS A 79 4.81 12.38 1.99
CA HIS A 79 3.68 11.98 1.16
C HIS A 79 2.77 10.97 1.86
N ILE A 80 3.34 9.90 2.42
CA ILE A 80 2.58 8.88 3.14
C ILE A 80 1.85 9.49 4.33
N SER A 81 2.54 10.29 5.14
CA SER A 81 1.96 10.87 6.35
C SER A 81 0.81 11.81 6.01
N THR A 82 0.96 12.67 5.00
CA THR A 82 -0.08 13.61 4.58
C THR A 82 -1.32 12.89 4.05
N VAL A 83 -1.15 11.93 3.12
CA VAL A 83 -2.29 11.21 2.53
C VAL A 83 -2.95 10.28 3.54
N ALA A 84 -2.19 9.53 4.35
CA ALA A 84 -2.74 8.66 5.38
C ALA A 84 -3.51 9.45 6.45
N SER A 85 -2.96 10.59 6.90
CA SER A 85 -3.62 11.43 7.91
C SER A 85 -4.93 12.02 7.40
N HIS A 86 -4.99 12.42 6.13
CA HIS A 86 -6.22 12.97 5.51
C HIS A 86 -7.37 11.97 5.53
N TYR A 87 -7.08 10.68 5.33
CA TYR A 87 -8.10 9.60 5.31
C TYR A 87 -8.15 8.76 6.59
N ARG A 88 -7.52 9.21 7.67
CA ARG A 88 -7.43 8.46 8.92
C ARG A 88 -8.82 8.09 9.45
N GLY A 89 -9.01 6.82 9.78
CA GLY A 89 -10.28 6.28 10.29
C GLY A 89 -11.37 6.08 9.24
N LEU A 90 -11.16 6.52 7.99
CA LEU A 90 -12.06 6.22 6.87
C LEU A 90 -11.58 5.00 6.06
N ILE A 91 -10.26 4.91 5.83
CA ILE A 91 -9.66 3.81 5.09
C ILE A 91 -9.29 2.68 6.06
N SER A 92 -9.91 1.52 5.86
CA SER A 92 -9.72 0.34 6.72
C SER A 92 -8.45 -0.46 6.41
N ALA A 93 -7.92 -0.33 5.19
CA ALA A 93 -6.71 -0.99 4.76
C ALA A 93 -5.99 -0.17 3.68
N TRP A 94 -4.67 -0.10 3.77
CA TRP A 94 -3.81 0.58 2.82
C TRP A 94 -2.90 -0.39 2.09
N ASP A 95 -2.85 -0.30 0.76
CA ASP A 95 -1.74 -0.81 -0.03
C ASP A 95 -0.57 0.15 0.13
N VAL A 96 0.33 -0.17 1.07
CA VAL A 96 1.48 0.70 1.38
C VAL A 96 2.51 0.63 0.26
N VAL A 97 2.81 -0.58 -0.19
CA VAL A 97 3.73 -0.83 -1.29
C VAL A 97 3.05 -1.75 -2.30
N ASN A 98 3.05 -1.34 -3.55
CA ASN A 98 2.46 -2.07 -4.66
C ASN A 98 3.54 -2.57 -5.63
N GLU A 99 3.48 -3.86 -5.99
CA GLU A 99 4.24 -4.49 -7.09
C GLU A 99 5.77 -4.29 -7.01
N ALA A 100 6.32 -4.48 -5.81
CA ALA A 100 7.73 -4.30 -5.53
C ALA A 100 8.62 -5.48 -5.94
N ILE A 101 8.06 -6.64 -6.28
CA ILE A 101 8.84 -7.83 -6.67
C ILE A 101 8.86 -7.96 -8.19
N GLN A 102 10.06 -8.07 -8.75
CA GLN A 102 10.31 -8.31 -10.18
C GLN A 102 11.63 -9.08 -10.29
N LEU A 103 11.54 -10.40 -10.39
CA LEU A 103 12.73 -11.27 -10.34
C LEU A 103 13.64 -11.11 -11.57
N GLU A 104 13.05 -10.72 -12.69
CA GLU A 104 13.74 -10.48 -13.96
C GLU A 104 14.68 -9.27 -13.91
N ASP A 105 14.48 -8.35 -12.97
CA ASP A 105 15.39 -7.21 -12.78
C ASP A 105 16.73 -7.63 -12.17
N GLY A 106 16.85 -8.87 -11.67
CA GLY A 106 18.11 -9.47 -11.21
C GLY A 106 18.64 -8.95 -9.88
N GLN A 107 17.87 -8.15 -9.13
CA GLN A 107 18.27 -7.70 -7.81
C GLN A 107 18.38 -8.88 -6.83
N PRO A 108 19.40 -8.92 -5.96
CA PRO A 108 19.65 -10.06 -5.06
C PRO A 108 18.54 -10.27 -4.01
N ASP A 109 17.74 -9.24 -3.77
CA ASP A 109 16.60 -9.25 -2.86
C ASP A 109 15.26 -9.53 -3.57
N GLY A 110 15.29 -9.74 -4.90
CA GLY A 110 14.12 -9.96 -5.75
C GLY A 110 13.25 -8.71 -5.94
N LEU A 111 13.68 -7.55 -5.44
CA LEU A 111 12.95 -6.30 -5.60
C LEU A 111 13.12 -5.76 -7.02
N ARG A 112 12.05 -5.14 -7.51
CA ARG A 112 12.04 -4.36 -8.73
C ARG A 112 13.04 -3.21 -8.63
N ASN A 113 13.82 -3.00 -9.68
CA ASN A 113 14.69 -1.84 -9.85
C ASN A 113 13.86 -0.58 -10.17
N SER A 114 13.08 -0.14 -9.18
CA SER A 114 12.17 1.01 -9.25
C SER A 114 12.84 2.30 -8.78
N PHE A 115 12.18 3.45 -9.01
CA PHE A 115 12.67 4.75 -8.54
C PHE A 115 13.00 4.75 -7.03
N TRP A 116 12.07 4.30 -6.19
CA TRP A 116 12.28 4.24 -4.73
C TRP A 116 13.40 3.28 -4.35
N TYR A 117 13.55 2.16 -5.07
CA TYR A 117 14.68 1.26 -4.88
C TYR A 117 16.02 1.93 -5.25
N GLN A 118 16.09 2.68 -6.35
CA GLN A 118 17.30 3.39 -6.76
C GLN A 118 17.67 4.51 -5.77
N MET A 119 16.67 5.17 -5.18
CA MET A 119 16.91 6.27 -4.24
C MET A 119 17.26 5.80 -2.82
N LEU A 120 16.62 4.73 -2.34
CA LEU A 120 16.68 4.32 -0.95
C LEU A 120 17.21 2.89 -0.74
N GLY A 121 17.34 2.08 -1.79
CA GLY A 121 17.60 0.65 -1.67
C GLY A 121 16.43 -0.10 -1.01
N PRO A 122 16.60 -1.36 -0.59
CA PRO A 122 15.51 -2.21 -0.07
C PRO A 122 14.76 -1.62 1.13
N ARG A 123 15.37 -0.71 1.89
CA ARG A 123 14.76 -0.07 3.07
C ARG A 123 13.56 0.82 2.76
N TYR A 124 13.27 1.16 1.50
CA TYR A 124 12.09 1.96 1.19
C TYR A 124 10.79 1.28 1.64
N LEU A 125 10.75 -0.06 1.67
CA LEU A 125 9.63 -0.83 2.23
C LEU A 125 9.44 -0.50 3.72
N ASP A 126 10.49 -0.65 4.53
CA ASP A 126 10.44 -0.34 5.97
C ASP A 126 10.01 1.11 6.24
N ILE A 127 10.60 2.04 5.51
CA ILE A 127 10.30 3.48 5.64
C ILE A 127 8.82 3.72 5.37
N ALA A 128 8.28 3.13 4.30
CA ALA A 128 6.89 3.32 3.92
C ALA A 128 5.92 2.72 4.94
N PHE A 129 6.15 1.48 5.39
CA PHE A 129 5.29 0.82 6.38
C PHE A 129 5.34 1.52 7.74
N LYS A 130 6.51 1.99 8.18
CA LYS A 130 6.63 2.76 9.43
C LYS A 130 5.93 4.11 9.36
N ALA A 131 6.06 4.82 8.24
CA ALA A 131 5.36 6.09 8.04
C ALA A 131 3.84 5.89 8.04
N ALA A 132 3.34 4.87 7.34
CA ALA A 132 1.93 4.55 7.29
C ALA A 132 1.38 4.18 8.68
N HIS A 133 2.07 3.30 9.42
CA HIS A 133 1.65 2.91 10.78
C HIS A 133 1.65 4.09 11.75
N LYS A 134 2.64 4.99 11.64
CA LYS A 134 2.69 6.19 12.48
C LYS A 134 1.53 7.15 12.19
N ALA A 135 1.14 7.28 10.92
CA ALA A 135 0.08 8.19 10.50
C ALA A 135 -1.33 7.64 10.79
N ASP A 136 -1.54 6.35 10.59
CA ASP A 136 -2.79 5.66 10.92
C ASP A 136 -2.51 4.28 11.54
N PRO A 137 -2.41 4.18 12.88
CA PRO A 137 -2.08 2.92 13.55
C PRO A 137 -3.23 1.89 13.51
N ASP A 138 -4.45 2.34 13.21
CA ASP A 138 -5.65 1.49 13.22
C ASP A 138 -5.91 0.84 11.84
N ALA A 139 -5.32 1.38 10.77
CA ALA A 139 -5.46 0.84 9.42
C ALA A 139 -4.64 -0.45 9.22
N LEU A 140 -5.21 -1.43 8.52
CA LEU A 140 -4.46 -2.60 8.07
C LEU A 140 -3.45 -2.20 6.99
N LEU A 141 -2.18 -2.54 7.18
CA LEU A 141 -1.12 -2.22 6.22
C LEU A 141 -0.81 -3.44 5.35
N CYS A 142 -0.96 -3.30 4.04
CA CYS A 142 -0.83 -4.37 3.07
C CYS A 142 0.34 -4.13 2.11
N TYR A 143 1.02 -5.23 1.80
CA TYR A 143 1.78 -5.38 0.56
C TYR A 143 0.84 -5.93 -0.52
N ASN A 144 0.79 -5.31 -1.70
CA ASN A 144 -0.05 -5.76 -2.81
C ASN A 144 0.80 -6.08 -4.05
N ASP A 145 0.50 -7.19 -4.73
CA ASP A 145 1.22 -7.59 -5.93
C ASP A 145 0.42 -8.60 -6.75
N TYR A 146 0.66 -8.64 -8.05
CA TYR A 146 0.05 -9.59 -8.98
C TYR A 146 0.94 -10.83 -9.17
N GLY A 147 0.34 -11.93 -9.64
CA GLY A 147 1.07 -13.15 -10.00
C GLY A 147 1.51 -14.00 -8.80
N LEU A 148 1.27 -13.52 -7.58
CA LEU A 148 1.48 -14.30 -6.35
C LEU A 148 0.51 -15.47 -6.24
N GLU A 149 -0.64 -15.40 -6.90
CA GLU A 149 -1.67 -16.43 -6.94
C GLU A 149 -1.37 -17.57 -7.93
N LYS A 150 -0.42 -17.37 -8.85
CA LYS A 150 -0.18 -18.33 -9.95
C LYS A 150 0.54 -19.56 -9.43
N ASP A 151 0.01 -20.74 -9.75
CA ASP A 151 0.68 -22.02 -9.52
C ASP A 151 1.66 -22.33 -10.67
N THR A 152 2.76 -21.57 -10.68
CA THR A 152 3.84 -21.70 -11.65
C THR A 152 5.17 -21.55 -10.93
N HIS A 153 6.26 -22.02 -11.52
CA HIS A 153 7.60 -21.83 -10.95
C HIS A 153 7.89 -20.35 -10.67
N TYR A 154 7.55 -19.47 -11.63
CA TYR A 154 7.71 -18.03 -11.44
C TYR A 154 6.84 -17.48 -10.29
N GLY A 155 5.57 -17.90 -10.21
CA GLY A 155 4.66 -17.49 -9.14
C GLY A 155 5.15 -17.91 -7.74
N GLU A 156 5.67 -19.14 -7.61
CA GLU A 156 6.27 -19.61 -6.34
C GLU A 156 7.54 -18.84 -5.98
N SER A 157 8.43 -18.60 -6.95
CA SER A 157 9.62 -17.76 -6.74
C SER A 157 9.25 -16.34 -6.32
N LYS A 158 8.20 -15.76 -6.92
CA LYS A 158 7.70 -14.42 -6.58
C LYS A 158 7.11 -14.39 -5.16
N ARG A 159 6.31 -15.40 -4.78
CA ARG A 159 5.80 -15.57 -3.40
C ARG A 159 6.93 -15.71 -2.39
N THR A 160 7.97 -16.47 -2.72
CA THR A 160 9.14 -16.67 -1.87
C THR A 160 9.87 -15.36 -1.62
N ALA A 161 10.12 -14.57 -2.68
CA ALA A 161 10.74 -13.27 -2.56
C ALA A 161 9.87 -12.28 -1.74
N ALA A 162 8.57 -12.22 -1.99
CA ALA A 162 7.65 -11.37 -1.21
C ALA A 162 7.64 -11.73 0.29
N ARG A 163 7.59 -13.03 0.62
CA ARG A 163 7.67 -13.52 2.00
C ARG A 163 9.02 -13.21 2.64
N ALA A 164 10.11 -13.31 1.88
CA ALA A 164 11.44 -12.95 2.38
C ALA A 164 11.54 -11.46 2.73
N GLN A 165 10.91 -10.58 1.96
CA GLN A 165 10.79 -9.16 2.34
C GLN A 165 9.97 -8.97 3.61
N ALA A 166 8.79 -9.59 3.69
CA ALA A 166 7.97 -9.52 4.90
C ALA A 166 8.73 -10.00 6.15
N ALA A 167 9.51 -11.08 6.03
CA ALA A 167 10.34 -11.60 7.11
C ALA A 167 11.46 -10.62 7.52
N ARG A 168 12.19 -10.06 6.54
CA ARG A 168 13.27 -9.07 6.77
C ARG A 168 12.78 -7.82 7.52
N HIS A 169 11.55 -7.42 7.26
CA HIS A 169 10.96 -6.19 7.79
C HIS A 169 10.13 -6.41 9.06
N SER A 170 9.90 -7.68 9.45
CA SER A 170 9.12 -8.06 10.63
C SER A 170 9.85 -7.96 11.98
N ASP A 171 11.18 -7.79 11.98
CA ASP A 171 12.01 -7.77 13.21
C ASP A 171 12.14 -6.35 13.83
N THR A 172 11.32 -5.41 13.36
CA THR A 172 11.13 -4.13 14.05
C THR A 172 10.07 -4.31 15.13
N ARG A 173 10.52 -4.52 16.37
CA ARG A 173 9.73 -4.59 17.60
C ARG A 173 8.56 -3.59 17.63
N PHE A 174 7.40 -4.01 17.16
CA PHE A 174 6.11 -3.36 17.40
C PHE A 174 5.10 -4.45 17.72
N GLY A 175 4.58 -4.41 18.95
CA GLY A 175 3.56 -5.31 19.44
C GLY A 175 2.35 -5.31 18.50
N HIS A 176 1.82 -6.51 18.26
CA HIS A 176 0.65 -6.77 17.42
C HIS A 176 0.84 -6.56 15.89
N SER A 177 1.68 -7.44 15.33
CA SER A 177 1.41 -8.18 14.08
C SER A 177 1.46 -7.46 12.73
N VAL A 178 2.67 -7.27 12.21
CA VAL A 178 2.90 -7.32 10.73
C VAL A 178 2.54 -8.71 10.17
N THR A 179 2.47 -9.73 11.04
CA THR A 179 2.08 -11.11 10.70
C THR A 179 0.58 -11.35 10.53
N SER A 180 -0.33 -10.45 10.94
CA SER A 180 -1.77 -10.71 10.79
C SER A 180 -2.32 -10.32 9.42
N ALA A 181 -1.77 -9.27 8.80
CA ALA A 181 -2.14 -8.86 7.45
C ALA A 181 -1.61 -9.82 6.36
N CYS A 182 -0.36 -10.31 6.48
CA CYS A 182 0.19 -11.31 5.55
C CYS A 182 -0.34 -12.74 5.77
N ARG A 183 -0.81 -13.12 6.97
CA ARG A 183 -1.37 -14.46 7.21
C ARG A 183 -2.79 -14.65 6.70
N ARG A 184 -3.62 -13.60 6.62
CA ARG A 184 -5.04 -13.76 6.25
C ARG A 184 -5.30 -13.97 4.75
N HIS A 185 -4.35 -13.76 3.86
CA HIS A 185 -4.55 -13.92 2.41
C HIS A 185 -3.85 -15.14 1.80
N ILE A 186 -3.18 -15.98 2.60
CA ILE A 186 -2.47 -17.18 2.13
C ILE A 186 -3.20 -18.49 2.52
N TRP A 187 -4.30 -18.42 3.30
CA TRP A 187 -5.07 -19.59 3.70
C TRP A 187 -6.51 -19.52 3.17
N SER A 188 -6.78 -20.25 2.09
CA SER A 188 -8.12 -20.66 1.70
C SER A 188 -8.56 -21.84 2.57
N GLY A 189 -9.40 -21.56 3.59
CA GLY A 189 -10.05 -22.54 4.47
C GLY A 189 -11.10 -21.84 5.34
N PRO A 190 -12.22 -22.51 5.72
CA PRO A 190 -13.48 -21.84 6.04
C PRO A 190 -13.41 -21.02 7.33
N PHE A 191 -14.11 -19.89 7.31
CA PHE A 191 -14.36 -18.99 8.44
C PHE A 191 -14.72 -19.72 9.74
N PRO A 192 -14.42 -19.07 10.89
CA PRO A 192 -15.47 -18.90 11.88
C PRO A 192 -15.77 -17.42 12.13
N LEU A 193 -17.07 -17.14 12.09
CA LEU A 193 -17.74 -15.98 12.66
C LEU A 193 -17.30 -15.80 14.12
N TYR A 194 -16.91 -14.59 14.49
CA TYR A 194 -16.98 -14.16 15.89
C TYR A 194 -17.97 -13.00 16.00
N SER A 195 -19.13 -13.34 16.53
CA SER A 195 -20.07 -12.44 17.21
C SER A 195 -19.36 -11.84 18.43
N CYS A 196 -19.51 -10.53 18.63
CA CYS A 196 -19.23 -9.88 19.90
C CYS A 196 -20.53 -9.24 20.38
N SER A 197 -21.09 -9.78 21.46
CA SER A 197 -22.04 -9.10 22.33
C SER A 197 -21.40 -9.04 23.72
N ALA A 198 -21.51 -7.87 24.34
CA ALA A 198 -21.12 -7.44 25.70
C ALA A 198 -20.41 -8.45 26.63
#